data_AF-A0A9P0D962-F1
#
_entry.id   AF-A0A9P0D962-F1
#
_cell.length_a   1.000
_cell.length_b   1.000
_cell.length_c   1.000
_cell.angle_alpha   90.00
_cell.angle_beta   90.00
_cell.angle_gamma   90.00
#
_symmetry.space_group_name_H-M   'P 1'
#
loop_
_entity.id
_entity.type
_entity.pdbx_description
1 polymer ?
#
loop_
_entity_poly.entity_id
_entity_poly.type
_entity_poly.pdbx_seq_one_letter_code
_entity_poly.pdbx_strand_id
1 'polypeptide(L)'
;MKFPIMDVIFHEKQEGSLCAQHCLNFLLQGPYFTAVKLSTLAQKLDEEEIKMAESGEESEEYHKFLQQSSGNMDDVGYFSVQVISSAFQVWGLELVPYSSTDKRLLSDPSDMTASFAISEITGLQYEK
;
A
#
# COMPACT_ATOMS: atom_id res chain seq x y z
N MET A 1 -31.10 -10.55 10.27
CA MET A 1 -30.46 -9.34 10.80
C MET A 1 -30.63 -8.24 9.77
N LYS A 2 -31.30 -7.14 10.12
CA LYS A 2 -31.33 -5.94 9.27
C LYS A 2 -30.01 -5.21 9.51
N PHE A 3 -29.21 -5.03 8.46
CA PHE A 3 -28.04 -4.16 8.52
C PHE A 3 -28.54 -2.75 8.89
N PRO A 4 -28.00 -2.11 9.95
CA PRO A 4 -28.37 -0.75 10.28
C PRO A 4 -27.91 0.18 9.15
N ILE A 5 -28.65 1.26 8.96
CA ILE A 5 -28.43 2.22 7.88
C ILE A 5 -27.03 2.82 8.01
N MET A 6 -26.14 2.54 7.05
CA MET A 6 -24.85 3.21 6.90
C MET A 6 -25.10 4.56 6.21
N ASP A 7 -25.69 5.52 6.93
CA ASP A 7 -26.12 6.81 6.36
C ASP A 7 -24.95 7.76 6.02
N VAL A 8 -23.71 7.40 6.32
CA VAL A 8 -22.53 8.23 6.03
C VAL A 8 -21.41 7.35 5.50
N ILE A 9 -21.11 7.48 4.20
CA ILE A 9 -19.88 6.95 3.60
C ILE A 9 -18.74 7.89 3.97
N PHE A 10 -17.68 7.34 4.54
CA PHE A 10 -16.49 8.10 4.82
C PHE A 10 -15.72 8.37 3.52
N HIS A 11 -15.44 9.63 3.23
CA HIS A 11 -14.68 10.07 2.08
C HIS A 11 -13.77 11.23 2.49
N GLU A 12 -12.47 11.08 2.26
CA GLU A 12 -11.50 12.17 2.35
C GLU A 12 -11.11 12.60 0.94
N LYS A 13 -11.28 13.90 0.65
CA LYS A 13 -10.80 14.45 -0.61
C LYS A 13 -9.26 14.35 -0.65
N GLN A 14 -8.73 13.85 -1.75
CA GLN A 14 -7.28 13.79 -1.92
C GLN A 14 -6.66 15.18 -2.01
N GLU A 15 -5.60 15.39 -1.24
CA GLU A 15 -4.77 16.58 -1.28
C GLU A 15 -3.33 16.17 -1.68
N GLY A 16 -2.78 16.81 -2.71
CA GLY A 16 -1.48 16.43 -3.28
C GLY A 16 -1.45 15.02 -3.89
N SER A 17 -0.28 14.38 -3.87
CA SER A 17 -0.05 13.05 -4.45
C SER A 17 -0.27 11.88 -3.46
N LEU A 18 -0.94 12.13 -2.33
CA LEU A 18 -1.13 11.19 -1.22
C LEU A 18 -2.22 10.12 -1.47
N CYS A 19 -2.30 9.61 -2.69
CA CYS A 19 -3.32 8.66 -3.14
C CYS A 19 -3.40 7.40 -2.24
N ALA A 20 -2.27 6.86 -1.78
CA ALA A 20 -2.24 5.70 -0.90
C ALA A 20 -2.95 5.96 0.45
N GLN A 21 -2.72 7.13 1.07
CA GLN A 21 -3.37 7.51 2.33
C GLN A 21 -4.89 7.53 2.16
N HIS A 22 -5.37 8.27 1.15
CA HIS A 22 -6.80 8.46 0.93
C HIS A 22 -7.49 7.18 0.47
N CYS A 23 -6.81 6.35 -0.34
CA CYS A 23 -7.30 5.03 -0.72
C CYS A 23 -7.51 4.14 0.51
N LEU A 24 -6.51 4.04 1.39
CA LEU A 24 -6.58 3.22 2.59
C LEU A 24 -7.68 3.72 3.55
N ASN A 25 -7.76 5.03 3.78
CA ASN A 25 -8.76 5.62 4.67
C ASN A 25 -10.19 5.48 4.13
N PHE A 26 -10.36 5.62 2.81
CA PHE A 26 -11.63 5.34 2.15
C PHE A 26 -12.00 3.86 2.28
N LEU A 27 -11.06 2.94 2.06
CA LEU A 27 -11.31 1.50 2.15
C LEU A 27 -11.80 1.08 3.53
N LEU A 28 -11.11 1.57 4.56
CA LEU A 28 -11.37 1.24 5.96
C LEU A 28 -12.50 2.09 6.56
N GLN A 29 -13.08 2.99 5.76
CA GLN A 29 -14.14 3.90 6.15
C GLN A 29 -13.78 4.73 7.40
N GLY A 30 -12.56 5.26 7.46
CA GLY A 30 -12.10 6.14 8.54
C GLY A 30 -10.66 6.64 8.38
N PRO A 31 -10.24 7.68 9.15
CA PRO A 31 -8.95 8.35 9.02
C PRO A 31 -7.82 7.60 9.76
N TYR A 32 -7.55 6.35 9.36
CA TYR A 32 -6.60 5.48 10.08
C TYR A 32 -5.13 5.75 9.75
N PHE A 33 -4.86 6.15 8.50
CA PHE A 33 -3.53 6.46 7.99
C PHE A 33 -3.32 7.94 7.76
N THR A 34 -2.05 8.32 7.91
CA THR A 34 -1.50 9.62 7.53
C THR A 34 -0.23 9.37 6.72
N ALA A 35 0.18 10.34 5.92
CA ALA A 35 1.44 10.30 5.17
C ALA A 35 2.62 9.93 6.09
N VAL A 36 2.69 10.50 7.29
CA VAL A 36 3.74 10.20 8.28
C VAL A 36 3.77 8.72 8.67
N LYS A 37 2.61 8.11 8.91
CA LYS A 37 2.53 6.67 9.24
C LYS A 37 3.00 5.81 8.07
N LEU A 38 2.62 6.17 6.84
CA LEU A 38 3.04 5.46 5.63
C LEU A 38 4.55 5.63 5.38
N SER A 39 5.12 6.81 5.63
CA SER A 39 6.57 7.06 5.55
C SER A 39 7.34 6.20 6.55
N THR A 40 6.81 6.01 7.76
CA THR A 40 7.44 5.10 8.75
C THR A 40 7.42 3.65 8.29
N LEU A 41 6.34 3.22 7.60
CA LEU A 41 6.30 1.87 7.00
C LEU A 41 7.30 1.75 5.84
N ALA A 42 7.38 2.76 4.97
CA ALA A 42 8.35 2.78 3.86
C ALA A 42 9.79 2.67 4.36
N GLN A 43 10.17 3.46 5.37
CA GLN A 43 11.51 3.41 5.96
C GLN A 43 11.84 2.04 6.55
N LYS A 44 10.88 1.39 7.22
CA LYS A 44 11.09 0.03 7.75
C LYS A 44 11.32 -0.98 6.64
N LEU A 45 10.58 -0.89 5.54
CA LEU A 45 10.77 -1.75 4.39
C LEU A 45 12.14 -1.52 3.74
N ASP A 46 12.57 -0.26 3.59
CA ASP A 46 13.91 0.05 3.07
C ASP A 46 15.01 -0.54 3.98
N GLU A 47 14.87 -0.42 5.30
CA GLU A 47 15.81 -1.03 6.27
C GLU A 47 15.84 -2.57 6.18
N GLU A 48 14.69 -3.21 5.96
CA GLU A 48 14.58 -4.65 5.77
C GLU A 48 15.21 -5.10 4.44
N GLU A 49 15.01 -4.34 3.36
CA GLU A 49 15.64 -4.59 2.06
C GLU A 49 17.17 -4.51 2.15
N ILE A 50 17.71 -3.55 2.91
CA ILE A 50 19.16 -3.46 3.20
C ILE A 50 19.67 -4.68 3.98
N LYS A 51 18.94 -5.12 5.00
CA LYS A 51 19.31 -6.32 5.77
C LYS A 51 19.23 -7.59 4.92
N MET A 52 18.30 -7.67 3.97
CA MET A 52 18.20 -8.83 3.08
C MET A 52 19.32 -8.90 2.03
N ALA A 53 20.08 -7.82 1.82
CA ALA A 53 21.20 -7.77 0.88
C ALA A 53 22.53 -8.34 1.44
N GLU A 54 22.48 -9.04 2.59
CA GLU A 54 23.60 -9.68 3.31
C GLU A 54 24.53 -10.61 2.48
N SER A 55 24.18 -10.97 1.25
CA SER A 55 24.98 -11.87 0.40
C SER A 55 25.93 -11.17 -0.59
N GLY A 56 26.21 -9.88 -0.42
CA GLY A 56 27.06 -9.13 -1.36
C GLY A 56 27.49 -7.75 -0.91
N GLU A 57 27.80 -7.55 0.38
CA GLU A 57 28.14 -6.24 0.96
C GLU A 57 29.35 -5.55 0.30
N GLU A 58 30.26 -6.31 -0.31
CA GLU A 58 31.43 -5.77 -1.04
C GLU A 58 31.16 -5.51 -2.55
N SER A 59 29.94 -5.77 -3.05
CA SER A 59 29.62 -5.56 -4.46
C SER A 59 29.37 -4.08 -4.80
N GLU A 60 29.70 -3.68 -6.03
CA GLU A 60 29.38 -2.33 -6.54
C GLU A 60 27.86 -2.11 -6.55
N GLU A 61 27.08 -3.17 -6.78
CA GLU A 61 25.63 -3.15 -6.74
C GLU A 61 25.09 -2.82 -5.33
N TYR A 62 25.68 -3.37 -4.27
CA TYR A 62 25.30 -3.07 -2.90
C TYR A 62 25.61 -1.61 -2.52
N HIS A 63 26.79 -1.11 -2.88
CA HIS A 63 27.14 0.29 -2.67
C HIS A 63 26.22 1.25 -3.42
N LYS A 64 25.83 0.89 -4.65
CA LYS A 64 24.86 1.67 -5.43
C LYS A 64 23.47 1.62 -4.79
N PHE A 65 23.04 0.47 -4.29
CA PHE A 65 21.77 0.30 -3.60
C PHE A 65 21.69 1.16 -2.32
N LEU A 66 22.74 1.20 -1.51
CA LEU A 66 22.81 2.06 -0.31
C LEU A 66 22.75 3.57 -0.62
N GLN A 67 23.16 3.98 -1.82
CA GLN A 67 23.11 5.38 -2.26
C GLN A 67 21.79 5.77 -2.93
N GLN A 68 20.94 4.79 -3.25
CA GLN A 68 19.63 5.05 -3.85
C GLN A 68 18.69 5.67 -2.82
N SER A 69 17.83 6.58 -3.29
CA SER A 69 16.67 7.03 -2.53
C SER A 69 15.73 5.84 -2.26
N SER A 70 14.88 5.98 -1.25
CA SER A 70 13.84 4.98 -0.92
C SER A 70 13.11 4.53 -2.19
N GLY A 71 13.00 3.21 -2.37
CA GLY A 71 12.14 2.61 -3.39
C GLY A 71 10.67 2.56 -2.95
N ASN A 72 10.43 2.74 -1.64
CA ASN A 72 9.13 2.59 -1.01
C ASN A 72 8.37 3.91 -0.86
N MET A 73 9.05 5.05 -0.94
CA MET A 73 8.45 6.39 -0.91
C MET A 73 9.28 7.39 -1.73
N ASP A 74 8.63 8.31 -2.44
CA ASP A 74 9.29 9.42 -3.12
C ASP A 74 9.02 10.80 -2.48
N ASP A 75 9.65 11.84 -3.03
CA ASP A 75 9.59 13.22 -2.53
C ASP A 75 8.26 13.93 -2.83
N VAL A 76 7.45 13.41 -3.75
CA VAL A 76 6.13 13.96 -4.08
C VAL A 76 5.01 13.30 -3.27
N GLY A 77 5.27 12.17 -2.60
CA GLY A 77 4.33 11.50 -1.69
C GLY A 77 3.68 10.24 -2.26
N TYR A 78 4.30 9.61 -3.27
CA TYR A 78 3.96 8.27 -3.70
C TYR A 78 4.53 7.22 -2.77
N PHE A 79 3.79 6.11 -2.64
CA PHE A 79 4.15 4.97 -1.81
C PHE A 79 4.08 3.70 -2.66
N SER A 80 5.01 2.78 -2.45
CA SER A 80 5.02 1.50 -3.16
C SER A 80 3.85 0.60 -2.76
N VAL A 81 3.57 -0.40 -3.60
CA VAL A 81 2.60 -1.46 -3.27
C VAL A 81 2.99 -2.26 -2.02
N GLN A 82 4.28 -2.37 -1.71
CA GLN A 82 4.76 -3.04 -0.50
C GLN A 82 4.33 -2.26 0.75
N VAL A 83 4.43 -0.93 0.75
CA VAL A 83 3.94 -0.07 1.84
C VAL A 83 2.44 -0.28 2.07
N ILE A 84 1.65 -0.31 0.99
CA ILE A 84 0.20 -0.54 1.03
C ILE A 84 -0.12 -1.94 1.57
N SER A 85 0.65 -2.95 1.16
CA SER A 85 0.50 -4.33 1.66
C SER A 85 0.79 -4.42 3.16
N SER A 86 1.90 -3.84 3.62
CA SER A 86 2.25 -3.79 5.05
C SER A 86 1.22 -3.01 5.88
N ALA A 87 0.62 -1.96 5.32
CA ALA A 87 -0.47 -1.24 5.94
C ALA A 87 -1.70 -2.14 6.19
N PHE A 88 -2.08 -2.99 5.22
CA PHE A 88 -3.21 -3.92 5.38
C PHE A 88 -2.96 -5.05 6.38
N GLN A 89 -1.71 -5.53 6.47
CA GLN A 89 -1.34 -6.60 7.40
C GLN A 89 -1.66 -6.26 8.86
N VAL A 90 -1.67 -4.98 9.24
CA VAL A 90 -2.05 -4.52 10.59
C VAL A 90 -3.48 -4.92 10.96
N TRP A 91 -4.38 -5.06 9.99
CA TRP A 91 -5.76 -5.54 10.20
C TRP A 91 -5.97 -7.00 9.80
N GLY A 92 -4.89 -7.75 9.52
CA GLY A 92 -5.01 -9.12 9.00
C GLY A 92 -5.61 -9.18 7.60
N LEU A 93 -5.54 -8.08 6.84
CA LEU A 93 -5.95 -8.01 5.45
C LEU A 93 -4.75 -8.32 4.54
N GLU A 94 -5.03 -8.91 3.39
CA GLU A 94 -4.05 -9.29 2.39
C GLU A 94 -4.39 -8.64 1.05
N LEU A 95 -3.37 -8.06 0.39
CA LEU A 95 -3.51 -7.54 -0.97
C LEU A 95 -3.20 -8.66 -1.97
N VAL A 96 -4.20 -9.05 -2.75
CA VAL A 96 -4.06 -10.09 -3.79
C VAL A 96 -4.17 -9.45 -5.17
N PRO A 97 -3.16 -9.61 -6.06
CA PRO A 97 -3.26 -9.13 -7.43
C PRO A 97 -4.43 -9.80 -8.16
N TYR A 98 -5.23 -8.99 -8.86
CA TYR A 98 -6.38 -9.50 -9.62
C TYR A 98 -5.98 -10.48 -10.75
N SER A 99 -4.77 -10.35 -11.29
CA SER A 99 -4.21 -11.25 -12.31
C SER A 99 -3.66 -12.57 -11.74
N SER A 100 -3.70 -12.76 -10.42
CA SER A 100 -3.21 -13.99 -9.79
C SER A 100 -4.14 -15.18 -10.04
N THR A 101 -3.63 -16.39 -9.82
CA THR A 101 -4.42 -17.64 -9.89
C THR A 101 -5.11 -17.97 -8.56
N ASP A 102 -5.28 -16.98 -7.68
CA ASP A 102 -5.88 -17.18 -6.37
C ASP A 102 -7.36 -17.57 -6.50
N LYS A 103 -7.72 -18.71 -5.91
CA LYS A 103 -9.07 -19.27 -5.99
C LYS A 103 -10.11 -18.38 -5.30
N ARG A 104 -9.70 -17.52 -4.36
CA ARG A 104 -10.56 -16.51 -3.72
C ARG A 104 -11.09 -15.47 -4.71
N LEU A 105 -10.43 -15.28 -5.85
CA LEU A 105 -10.93 -14.39 -6.91
C LEU A 105 -12.09 -15.02 -7.70
N LEU A 106 -12.31 -16.33 -7.55
CA LEU A 106 -13.41 -17.06 -8.20
C LEU A 106 -14.66 -17.15 -7.32
N SER A 107 -14.57 -16.82 -6.04
CA SER A 107 -15.73 -16.76 -5.14
C SER A 107 -16.57 -15.53 -5.40
N ASP A 108 -17.88 -15.63 -5.13
CA ASP A 108 -18.78 -14.48 -5.17
C ASP A 108 -18.31 -13.44 -4.15
N PRO A 109 -18.08 -12.17 -4.55
CA PRO A 109 -17.70 -11.11 -3.62
C PRO A 109 -18.67 -10.94 -2.43
N SER A 110 -19.94 -11.33 -2.60
CA SER A 110 -20.94 -11.28 -1.51
C SER A 110 -20.73 -12.35 -0.42
N ASP A 111 -19.95 -13.39 -0.69
CA ASP A 111 -19.58 -14.43 0.28
C ASP A 111 -18.34 -14.01 1.12
N MET A 112 -17.65 -12.94 0.73
CA MET A 112 -16.47 -12.43 1.46
C MET A 112 -16.91 -11.44 2.55
N THR A 113 -16.35 -11.59 3.75
CA THR A 113 -16.64 -10.69 4.90
C THR A 113 -16.25 -9.23 4.64
N ALA A 114 -15.25 -9.00 3.78
CA ALA A 114 -14.96 -7.72 3.14
C ALA A 114 -14.05 -7.97 1.92
N SER A 115 -14.49 -7.58 0.74
CA SER A 115 -13.68 -7.62 -0.49
C SER A 115 -13.66 -6.24 -1.11
N PHE A 116 -12.47 -5.74 -1.45
CA PHE A 116 -12.33 -4.47 -2.11
C PHE A 116 -11.49 -4.64 -3.38
N ALA A 117 -12.02 -4.15 -4.50
CA ALA A 117 -11.27 -4.08 -5.74
C ALA A 117 -10.62 -2.69 -5.83
N ILE A 118 -9.30 -2.67 -5.90
CA ILE A 118 -8.51 -1.47 -6.20
C ILE A 118 -8.02 -1.65 -7.63
N SER A 119 -8.54 -0.87 -8.58
CA SER A 119 -8.17 -1.00 -9.99
C SER A 119 -6.76 -0.48 -10.23
N GLU A 120 -6.44 0.72 -9.74
CA GLU A 120 -5.11 1.33 -9.75
C GLU A 120 -5.01 2.37 -8.61
N ILE A 121 -3.92 2.37 -7.84
CA ILE A 121 -3.52 3.53 -7.04
C ILE A 121 -2.52 4.27 -7.91
N THR A 122 -3.02 5.07 -8.84
CA THR A 122 -2.14 5.83 -9.72
C THR A 122 -1.46 6.93 -8.93
N GLY A 123 -0.17 6.75 -8.72
CA GLY A 123 0.71 7.89 -8.76
C GLY A 123 1.02 8.22 -10.21
N LEU A 124 0.56 9.38 -10.70
CA LEU A 124 0.96 9.89 -12.00
C LEU A 124 2.48 10.14 -11.98
N GLN A 125 3.26 9.15 -12.42
CA GLN A 125 4.54 9.37 -13.08
C GLN A 125 4.48 8.75 -14.47
N TYR A 126 3.82 9.47 -15.39
CA TYR A 126 4.29 9.47 -16.77
C TYR A 126 5.28 10.62 -16.89
N GLU A 127 6.58 10.33 -16.89
CA GLU A 127 7.57 11.14 -17.62
C GLU A 127 8.88 10.35 -17.82
N LYS A 128 8.95 9.61 -18.93
CA LYS A 128 9.88 9.88 -20.05
C LYS A 128 9.48 9.09 -21.29
#